data_AF-A0A2V8L9C2-F1
#
_entry.id   AF-A0A2V8L9C2-F1
#
_cell.length_a   1.000
_cell.length_b   1.000
_cell.length_c   1.000
_cell.angle_alpha   90.00
_cell.angle_beta   90.00
_cell.angle_gamma   90.00
#
_symmetry.space_group_name_H-M   'P 1'
#
loop_
_entity.id
_entity.type
_entity.pdbx_description
1 polymer ?
#
loop_
_entity_poly.entity_id
_entity_poly.type
_entity_poly.pdbx_seq_one_letter_code
_entity_poly.pdbx_strand_id
1 'polypeptide(L)' 'MSSHQSITLRVSRQDFGRVRAAIATTNPAVQVIEDTSLERGDFVVDTGQTHLDGRIASQLEAIGHVLFDD' A
#
# COMPACT_ATOMS: atom_id res chain seq x y z
N MET A 1 -12.94 -24.10 -6.94
CA MET A 1 -11.55 -23.74 -6.59
C MET A 1 -11.55 -22.30 -6.10
N SER A 2 -11.48 -22.09 -4.78
CA SER A 2 -11.24 -20.74 -4.26
C SER A 2 -9.78 -20.40 -4.51
N SER A 3 -9.51 -19.64 -5.56
CA SER A 3 -8.21 -19.02 -5.76
C SER A 3 -8.04 -17.99 -4.64
N HIS A 4 -7.22 -18.30 -3.64
CA HIS A 4 -6.82 -17.29 -2.66
C HIS A 4 -5.98 -16.26 -3.41
N GLN A 5 -6.63 -15.16 -3.78
CA GLN A 5 -5.99 -14.04 -4.46
C GLN A 5 -4.93 -13.48 -3.50
N SER A 6 -3.65 -13.58 -3.87
CA SER A 6 -2.55 -13.11 -3.04
C SER A 6 -2.60 -11.58 -2.99
N ILE A 7 -2.83 -11.03 -1.80
CA ILE A 7 -2.76 -9.59 -1.55
C ILE A 7 -1.32 -9.26 -1.18
N THR A 8 -0.72 -8.32 -1.91
CA THR A 8 0.62 -7.80 -1.62
C THR A 8 0.50 -6.36 -1.14
N LEU A 9 1.08 -6.08 0.02
CA LEU A 9 1.24 -4.74 0.56
C LEU A 9 2.72 -4.34 0.43
N ARG A 10 2.98 -3.34 -0.41
CA ARG A 10 4.30 -2.74 -0.56
C ARG A 10 4.41 -1.52 0.33
N VAL A 11 5.50 -1.42 1.06
CA VAL A 11 5.78 -0.28 1.95
C VAL A 11 7.24 0.11 1.87
N SER A 12 7.55 1.33 2.33
CA SER A 12 8.93 1.77 2.46
C SER A 12 9.73 0.84 3.37
N ARG A 13 11.04 0.76 3.11
CA ARG A 13 11.99 0.03 3.96
C ARG A 13 11.94 0.48 5.43
N GLN A 14 11.63 1.74 5.68
CA GLN A 14 11.60 2.35 7.02
C GLN A 14 10.38 1.86 7.83
N ASP A 15 9.26 1.59 7.16
CA ASP A 15 8.01 1.14 7.79
C ASP A 15 7.86 -0.39 7.80
N PHE A 16 8.62 -1.12 6.97
CA PHE A 16 8.47 -2.55 6.74
C PHE A 16 8.34 -3.40 8.01
N GLY A 17 9.30 -3.29 8.93
CA GLY A 17 9.30 -4.12 10.14
C GLY A 17 8.04 -3.93 10.99
N ARG A 18 7.63 -2.66 11.17
CA ARG A 18 6.42 -2.30 11.94
C ARG A 18 5.16 -2.78 11.26
N VAL A 19 5.04 -2.55 9.95
CA VAL A 19 3.85 -2.90 9.17
C VAL A 19 3.71 -4.41 9.06
N ARG A 20 4.79 -5.14 8.75
CA ARG A 20 4.77 -6.60 8.68
C ARG A 20 4.29 -7.23 9.99
N ALA A 21 4.77 -6.73 11.14
CA ALA A 21 4.33 -7.22 12.43
C ALA A 21 2.82 -6.98 12.66
N ALA A 22 2.32 -5.78 12.36
CA ALA A 22 0.91 -5.43 12.52
C ALA A 22 -0.03 -6.19 11.56
N ILE A 23 0.43 -6.46 10.33
CA ILE A 23 -0.33 -7.24 9.35
C ILE A 23 -0.35 -8.71 9.72
N ALA A 24 0.78 -9.28 10.18
CA ALA A 24 0.83 -10.68 10.61
C ALA A 24 -0.18 -10.99 11.74
N THR A 25 -0.47 -10.03 12.62
CA THR A 25 -1.49 -10.19 13.68
C THR A 25 -2.93 -10.04 13.16
N THR A 26 -3.13 -9.34 12.04
CA THR A 26 -4.47 -8.98 11.53
C THR A 26 -4.93 -9.90 10.42
N ASN A 27 -4.08 -10.14 9.42
CA ASN A 27 -4.33 -11.04 8.30
C ASN A 27 -3.00 -11.64 7.79
N PRO A 28 -2.65 -12.87 8.21
CA PRO A 28 -1.40 -13.50 7.83
C PRO A 28 -1.32 -13.88 6.34
N ALA A 29 -2.42 -13.82 5.59
CA ALA A 29 -2.43 -14.11 4.16
C ALA A 29 -1.92 -12.93 3.30
N VAL A 30 -1.77 -11.73 3.87
CA VAL A 30 -1.22 -10.57 3.16
C VAL A 30 0.30 -10.66 3.16
N GLN A 31 0.89 -10.66 1.97
CA GLN A 31 2.33 -10.59 1.81
C GLN A 31 2.78 -9.14 1.93
N VAL A 32 3.62 -8.82 2.92
CA VAL A 32 4.24 -7.49 3.03
C VAL A 32 5.62 -7.54 2.41
N ILE A 33 5.95 -6.60 1.52
CA ILE A 33 7.27 -6.50 0.89
C ILE A 33 7.82 -5.07 0.98
N GLU A 34 9.15 -4.97 1.00
CA GLU A 34 9.87 -3.70 0.92
C GLU A 34 9.87 -3.20 -0.54
N ASP A 35 9.64 -1.90 -0.72
CA ASP A 35 9.77 -1.22 -2.00
C ASP A 35 10.64 0.04 -1.80
N THR A 36 11.79 0.09 -2.47
CA THR A 36 12.76 1.19 -2.34
C THR A 36 12.33 2.46 -3.05
N SER A 37 11.26 2.40 -3.87
CA SER A 37 10.66 3.57 -4.50
C SER A 37 9.67 4.32 -3.60
N LEU A 38 9.35 3.77 -2.42
CA LEU A 38 8.37 4.34 -1.50
C LEU A 38 9.04 5.10 -0.36
N GLU A 39 8.49 6.27 -0.05
CA GLU A 39 8.89 7.07 1.10
C GLU A 39 8.14 6.66 2.37
N ARG A 40 8.56 7.20 3.51
CA ARG A 40 7.92 6.91 4.79
C ARG A 40 6.44 7.30 4.76
N GLY A 41 5.56 6.39 5.17
CA GLY A 41 4.11 6.59 5.12
C GLY A 41 3.45 6.21 3.80
N ASP A 42 4.22 6.05 2.71
CA ASP A 42 3.68 5.53 1.46
C ASP A 42 3.39 4.03 1.57
N PHE A 43 2.35 3.61 0.85
CA PHE A 43 2.07 2.21 0.64
C PHE A 43 1.40 1.98 -0.71
N VAL A 44 1.46 0.75 -1.18
CA VAL A 44 0.74 0.30 -2.37
C VAL A 44 0.13 -1.07 -2.09
N VAL A 45 -1.13 -1.28 -2.48
CA VAL A 45 -1.80 -2.57 -2.36
C VAL A 45 -2.06 -3.14 -3.75
N ASP A 46 -1.56 -4.35 -3.98
CA ASP A 46 -1.81 -5.12 -5.19
C ASP A 46 -2.62 -6.37 -4.84
N THR A 47 -3.78 -6.54 -5.47
CA THR A 47 -4.68 -7.68 -5.26
C THR A 47 -4.76 -8.59 -6.49
N GLY A 48 -3.88 -8.41 -7.48
CA GLY A 48 -3.92 -9.13 -8.77
C GLY A 48 -5.00 -8.65 -9.75
N GLN A 49 -6.04 -7.95 -9.27
CA GLN A 49 -7.06 -7.30 -10.10
C GLN A 49 -7.06 -5.78 -9.93
N THR A 50 -6.72 -5.30 -8.74
CA THR A 50 -6.76 -3.89 -8.40
C THR A 50 -5.43 -3.48 -7.79
N HIS A 51 -5.04 -2.25 -8.15
CA HIS A 51 -3.91 -1.53 -7.61
C HIS A 51 -4.45 -0.31 -6.85
N LEU A 52 -4.09 -0.19 -5.57
CA LEU A 52 -4.39 0.98 -4.77
C LEU A 52 -3.08 1.71 -4.47
N ASP A 53 -2.99 2.94 -4.96
CA ASP A 53 -1.86 3.83 -4.70
C ASP A 53 -2.14 4.65 -3.44
N GLY A 54 -1.38 4.37 -2.39
CA GLY A 54 -1.44 5.04 -1.10
C GLY A 54 -0.32 6.05 -0.90
N ARG A 55 0.42 6.43 -1.96
CA ARG A 55 1.48 7.44 -1.86
C ARG A 55 0.94 8.79 -1.46
N ILE A 56 1.66 9.46 -0.55
CA ILE A 56 1.28 10.79 -0.05
C ILE A 56 1.23 11.80 -1.21
N ALA A 57 2.17 11.72 -2.15
CA ALA A 57 2.20 12.59 -3.33
C ALA A 57 0.92 12.45 -4.18
N SER A 58 0.50 11.22 -4.48
CA SER A 58 -0.73 10.93 -5.24
C SER A 58 -1.97 11.45 -4.52
N GLN A 59 -2.01 11.35 -3.18
CA GLN A 59 -3.11 11.89 -2.38
C GLN A 59 -3.14 13.42 -2.39
N LEU A 60 -1.99 14.08 -2.30
CA LEU A 60 -1.91 15.54 -2.38
C LEU A 60 -2.36 16.07 -3.73
N GLU A 61 -2.00 15.37 -4.82
CA GLU A 61 -2.47 15.68 -6.17
C GLU A 61 -3.99 15.53 -6.28
N ALA A 62 -4.55 14.41 -5.81
CA ALA A 62 -5.99 14.19 -5.80
C ALA A 62 -6.76 15.25 -4.97
N ILE A 63 -6.23 15.62 -3.80
CA ILE A 63 -6.79 16.70 -2.98
C ILE A 63 -6.70 18.03 -3.73
N GLY A 64 -5.58 18.30 -4.39
CA GLY A 64 -5.38 19.49 -5.20
C GLY A 64 -6.43 19.62 -6.30
N HIS A 65 -6.68 18.55 -7.06
CA HIS A 65 -7.73 18.54 -8.07
C HIS A 65 -9.12 18.81 -7.48
N VAL A 66 -9.45 18.21 -6.34
CA VAL A 66 -10.76 18.45 -5.69
C VAL A 66 -10.92 19.89 -5.19
N LEU A 67 -9.84 20.53 -4.73
CA LEU A 67 -9.90 21.86 -4.13
C LEU A 67 -9.71 23.00 -5.13
N PHE A 68 -9.04 22.75 -6.26
CA PHE A 68 -8.54 23.80 -7.13
C PHE A 68 -8.90 23.64 -8.61
N ASP A 69 -9.43 22.50 -9.05
CA ASP A 69 -10.01 22.40 -10.40
C ASP A 69 -11.52 22.74 -10.35
N ASP A 70 -11.90 23.78 -11.10
CA ASP A 70 -13.29 24.12 -11.47
C ASP A 70 -13.77 23.26 -12.66
#